data_AF-A0A0Q6G1H1-F1
#
_entry.id   AF-A0A0Q6G1H1-F1
#
_cell.length_a   1.000
_cell.length_b   1.000
_cell.length_c   1.000
_cell.angle_alpha   90.00
_cell.angle_beta   90.00
_cell.angle_gamma   90.00
#
_symmetry.space_group_name_H-M   'P 1'
#
loop_
_entity.id
_entity.type
_entity.pdbx_description
1 polymer ?
#
loop_
_entity_poly.entity_id
_entity_poly.type
_entity_poly.pdbx_seq_one_letter_code
_entity_poly.pdbx_strand_id
1 'polypeptide(L)'
;MPTDRVLPDLTVALLQAESAPGDIEANVSSVVAATEAAREFGARLLVLPELALTGYELDLLGDDDLWLTVDDPRLAPLRATVADTGVTIVLTAALVLVDGTRQLAALACLADGSVVTQGKQHLHGQEHDLFSPGSPATETVDVDGWAVALAVCLDVAHPSHAAHARGLGADLYTCSTLYTEGEERRVDVHGAARAMDNRMFSAIANHVCATGAGFACGSSGAWAPDGERIAAAGTSTGLTLATLDAALLVVPTSAVEAAVTPAVPVF
;
A
#
# COMPACT_ATOMS: atom_id res chain seq x y z
N MET A 1 -9.39 -25.04 -0.59
CA MET A 1 -8.97 -23.90 0.25
C MET A 1 -8.79 -24.42 1.66
N PRO A 2 -7.64 -24.26 2.33
CA PRO A 2 -7.55 -24.65 3.74
C PRO A 2 -8.36 -23.65 4.55
N THR A 3 -9.49 -24.10 5.08
CA THR A 3 -10.51 -23.32 5.79
C THR A 3 -10.23 -23.15 7.29
N ASP A 4 -8.99 -23.33 7.74
CA ASP A 4 -8.65 -23.41 9.17
C ASP A 4 -7.81 -22.23 9.68
N ARG A 5 -7.53 -21.20 8.86
CA ARG A 5 -6.82 -20.01 9.36
C ARG A 5 -7.78 -19.08 10.08
N VAL A 6 -7.79 -19.15 11.41
CA VAL A 6 -8.47 -18.16 12.27
C VAL A 6 -7.59 -16.91 12.32
N LEU A 7 -8.02 -15.86 11.64
CA LEU A 7 -7.36 -14.55 11.64
C LEU A 7 -7.91 -13.69 12.79
N PRO A 8 -7.04 -12.94 13.51
CA PRO A 8 -7.50 -11.84 14.36
C PRO A 8 -7.91 -10.63 13.50
N ASP A 9 -8.68 -9.71 14.06
CA ASP A 9 -8.87 -8.38 13.46
C ASP A 9 -7.53 -7.66 13.37
N LEU A 10 -7.33 -6.90 12.30
CA LEU A 10 -6.08 -6.18 12.04
C LEU A 10 -6.34 -4.68 11.95
N THR A 11 -5.67 -3.89 12.78
CA THR A 11 -5.69 -2.43 12.62
C THR A 11 -4.54 -1.99 11.72
N VAL A 12 -4.87 -1.29 10.64
CA VAL A 12 -3.92 -0.69 9.70
C VAL A 12 -3.94 0.82 9.83
N ALA A 13 -2.78 1.45 9.72
CA ALA A 13 -2.60 2.89 9.68
C ALA A 13 -2.15 3.32 8.28
N LEU A 14 -2.76 4.38 7.76
CA LEU A 14 -2.45 4.96 6.47
C LEU A 14 -1.88 6.35 6.71
N LEU A 15 -0.61 6.54 6.36
CA LEU A 15 0.04 7.83 6.46
C LEU A 15 -0.36 8.70 5.26
N GLN A 16 -0.88 9.87 5.58
CA GLN A 16 -1.08 10.96 4.63
C GLN A 16 -0.23 12.14 5.12
N ALA A 17 0.95 12.30 4.56
CA ALA A 17 1.89 13.33 4.96
C ALA A 17 2.62 13.89 3.74
N GLU A 18 3.11 15.11 3.88
CA GLU A 18 4.06 15.71 2.94
C GLU A 18 5.44 15.09 3.16
N SER A 19 6.09 14.66 2.08
CA SER A 19 7.51 14.28 2.11
C SER A 19 8.38 15.51 1.90
N ALA A 20 9.46 15.62 2.64
CA ALA A 20 10.51 16.61 2.39
C ALA A 20 11.28 16.20 1.11
N PRO A 21 11.23 16.98 0.01
CA PRO A 21 11.83 16.57 -1.25
C PRO A 21 13.34 16.31 -1.15
N GLY A 22 13.77 15.09 -1.48
CA GLY A 22 15.16 14.65 -1.45
C GLY A 22 15.80 14.46 -0.07
N ASP A 23 15.09 14.77 1.03
CA ASP A 23 15.64 14.67 2.39
C ASP A 23 15.25 13.31 3.02
N ILE A 24 16.04 12.28 2.70
CA ILE A 24 15.80 10.90 3.14
C ILE A 24 15.80 10.82 4.67
N GLU A 25 16.73 11.46 5.35
CA GLU A 25 16.85 11.43 6.81
C GLU A 25 15.66 12.09 7.52
N ALA A 26 15.19 13.24 7.02
CA ALA A 26 13.99 13.88 7.55
C ALA A 26 12.75 13.01 7.32
N ASN A 27 12.62 12.43 6.12
CA ASN A 27 11.49 11.55 5.81
C ASN A 27 11.52 10.28 6.66
N VAL A 28 12.67 9.63 6.81
CA VAL A 28 12.85 8.47 7.71
C VAL A 28 12.44 8.84 9.14
N SER A 29 12.83 10.01 9.64
CA SER A 29 12.43 10.48 10.97
C SER A 29 10.92 10.68 11.10
N SER A 30 10.26 11.19 10.05
CA SER A 30 8.80 11.31 9.99
C SER A 30 8.12 9.94 10.01
N VAL A 31 8.65 8.95 9.27
CA VAL A 31 8.14 7.58 9.29
C VAL A 31 8.28 6.93 10.68
N VAL A 32 9.41 7.13 11.36
CA VAL A 32 9.61 6.64 12.73
C VAL A 32 8.51 7.18 13.66
N ALA A 33 8.31 8.50 13.67
CA ALA A 33 7.29 9.14 14.51
C ALA A 33 5.87 8.65 14.16
N ALA A 34 5.57 8.48 12.87
CA ALA A 34 4.29 7.93 12.41
C ALA A 34 4.09 6.48 12.85
N THR A 35 5.15 5.68 12.89
CA THR A 35 5.11 4.27 13.31
C THR A 35 4.85 4.15 14.81
N GLU A 36 5.52 4.98 15.62
CA GLU A 36 5.28 5.08 17.06
C GLU A 36 3.84 5.49 17.36
N ALA A 37 3.34 6.54 16.71
CA ALA A 37 1.96 6.98 16.84
C ALA A 37 0.96 5.89 16.39
N ALA A 38 1.21 5.22 15.27
CA ALA A 38 0.37 4.12 14.79
C ALA A 38 0.27 2.99 15.84
N ARG A 39 1.39 2.68 16.51
CA ARG A 39 1.42 1.69 17.59
C ARG A 39 0.58 2.12 18.80
N GLU A 40 0.59 3.39 19.18
CA GLU A 40 -0.23 3.92 20.28
C GLU A 40 -1.74 3.72 20.02
N PHE A 41 -2.16 3.73 18.76
CA PHE A 41 -3.53 3.45 18.35
C PHE A 41 -3.80 1.97 18.01
N GLY A 42 -2.87 1.07 18.35
CA GLY A 42 -3.03 -0.37 18.18
C GLY A 42 -2.88 -0.87 16.74
N ALA A 43 -2.35 -0.06 15.83
CA ALA A 43 -2.04 -0.52 14.48
C ALA A 43 -0.91 -1.56 14.50
N ARG A 44 -0.96 -2.47 13.53
CA ARG A 44 0.03 -3.54 13.32
C ARG A 44 0.74 -3.40 11.98
N LEU A 45 0.21 -2.54 11.11
CA LEU A 45 0.72 -2.23 9.79
C LEU A 45 0.58 -0.73 9.54
N LEU A 46 1.65 -0.08 9.08
CA LEU A 46 1.67 1.29 8.59
C LEU A 46 1.96 1.27 7.08
N VAL A 47 1.08 1.87 6.26
CA VAL A 47 1.28 2.03 4.82
C VAL A 47 1.52 3.49 4.49
N LEU A 48 2.55 3.76 3.70
CA LEU A 48 2.98 5.10 3.32
C LEU A 48 2.68 5.41 1.84
N PRO A 49 2.64 6.70 1.46
CA PRO A 49 2.51 7.10 0.06
C PRO A 49 3.68 6.68 -0.84
N GLU A 50 3.52 6.89 -2.15
CA GLU A 50 4.53 6.56 -3.15
C GLU A 50 5.82 7.39 -3.00
N LEU A 51 7.01 6.79 -3.09
CA LEU A 51 8.30 7.46 -2.89
C LEU A 51 8.39 8.29 -1.59
N ALA A 52 7.76 7.82 -0.50
CA ALA A 52 7.67 8.58 0.76
C ALA A 52 9.02 8.99 1.37
N LEU A 53 10.13 8.32 1.00
CA LEU A 53 11.48 8.64 1.49
C LEU A 53 12.18 9.75 0.70
N THR A 54 11.79 10.01 -0.54
CA THR A 54 12.40 11.05 -1.39
C THR A 54 11.41 12.15 -1.79
N GLY A 55 10.11 11.91 -1.62
CA GLY A 55 9.07 12.65 -2.35
C GLY A 55 9.00 12.21 -3.82
N TYR A 56 7.97 12.67 -4.53
CA TYR A 56 7.72 12.32 -5.94
C TYR A 56 8.33 13.34 -6.91
N GLU A 57 9.40 14.01 -6.52
CA GLU A 57 10.16 14.94 -7.34
C GLU A 57 11.16 14.16 -8.20
N LEU A 58 10.65 13.48 -9.24
CA LEU A 58 11.43 12.56 -10.08
C LEU A 58 12.70 13.19 -10.68
N ASP A 59 12.68 14.50 -10.96
CA ASP A 59 13.85 15.24 -11.47
C ASP A 59 15.03 15.27 -10.47
N LEU A 60 14.79 15.06 -9.18
CA LEU A 60 15.86 14.97 -8.17
C LEU A 60 16.64 13.66 -8.30
N LEU A 61 16.06 12.60 -8.87
CA LEU A 61 16.68 11.26 -8.95
C LEU A 61 17.84 11.17 -9.96
N GLY A 62 18.24 12.30 -10.55
CA GLY A 62 19.56 12.45 -11.17
C GLY A 62 20.72 12.44 -10.17
N ASP A 63 20.43 12.65 -8.88
CA ASP A 63 21.37 12.47 -7.78
C ASP A 63 21.40 11.01 -7.31
N ASP A 64 22.55 10.36 -7.45
CA ASP A 64 22.76 8.96 -7.06
C ASP A 64 22.61 8.76 -5.53
N ASP A 65 22.81 9.80 -4.71
CA ASP A 65 22.63 9.72 -3.27
C ASP A 65 21.16 9.51 -2.86
N LEU A 66 20.19 9.82 -3.73
CA LEU A 66 18.77 9.57 -3.47
C LEU A 66 18.34 8.13 -3.72
N TRP A 67 19.22 7.31 -4.27
CA TRP A 67 18.94 5.91 -4.51
C TRP A 67 19.36 5.07 -3.30
N LEU A 68 18.46 4.20 -2.84
CA LEU A 68 18.71 3.32 -1.71
C LEU A 68 19.06 1.91 -2.19
N THR A 69 19.79 1.17 -1.35
CA THR A 69 19.82 -0.29 -1.42
C THR A 69 18.93 -0.86 -0.32
N VAL A 70 18.55 -2.14 -0.41
CA VAL A 70 17.74 -2.79 0.65
C VAL A 70 18.41 -2.68 2.03
N ASP A 71 19.74 -2.74 2.06
CA ASP A 71 20.59 -2.65 3.26
C ASP A 71 21.19 -1.27 3.52
N ASP A 72 20.59 -0.23 2.94
CA ASP A 72 21.05 1.14 3.14
C ASP A 72 21.02 1.52 4.63
N PRO A 73 22.13 2.04 5.20
CA PRO A 73 22.19 2.39 6.62
C PRO A 73 21.18 3.47 7.02
N ARG A 74 20.70 4.30 6.08
CA ARG A 74 19.65 5.31 6.34
C ARG A 74 18.31 4.68 6.67
N LEU A 75 18.09 3.40 6.33
CA LEU A 75 16.90 2.64 6.71
C LEU A 75 17.00 2.00 8.10
N ALA A 76 18.17 2.04 8.75
CA ALA A 76 18.37 1.45 10.07
C ALA A 76 17.40 1.96 11.16
N PRO A 77 17.05 3.26 11.22
CA PRO A 77 16.04 3.75 12.17
C PRO A 77 14.67 3.09 11.98
N LEU A 78 14.25 2.85 10.73
CA LEU A 78 12.98 2.17 10.45
C LEU A 78 12.99 0.73 10.98
N ARG A 79 14.07 0.01 10.74
CA ARG A 79 14.25 -1.37 11.23
C ARG A 79 14.23 -1.43 12.76
N ALA A 80 14.88 -0.47 13.43
CA ALA A 80 14.86 -0.36 14.88
C ALA A 80 13.45 -0.09 15.42
N THR A 81 12.74 0.90 14.85
CA THR A 81 11.36 1.23 15.27
C THR A 81 10.40 0.07 15.02
N VAL A 82 10.55 -0.66 13.92
CA VAL A 82 9.75 -1.85 13.63
C VAL A 82 10.00 -2.95 14.66
N ALA A 83 11.25 -3.18 15.08
CA ALA A 83 11.58 -4.14 16.13
C ALA A 83 11.01 -3.73 17.50
N ASP A 84 11.07 -2.44 17.84
CA ASP A 84 10.59 -1.91 19.12
C ASP A 84 9.06 -1.88 19.21
N THR A 85 8.40 -1.45 18.13
CA THR A 85 6.96 -1.27 18.08
C THR A 85 6.21 -2.48 17.56
N GLY A 86 6.87 -3.44 16.90
CA GLY A 86 6.21 -4.56 16.22
C GLY A 86 5.19 -4.14 15.15
N VAL A 87 5.23 -2.90 14.67
CA VAL A 87 4.40 -2.41 13.56
C VAL A 87 5.16 -2.65 12.27
N THR A 88 4.59 -3.42 11.35
CA THR A 88 5.16 -3.58 10.01
C THR A 88 5.04 -2.27 9.24
N ILE A 89 6.11 -1.84 8.58
CA ILE A 89 6.10 -0.63 7.73
C ILE A 89 6.09 -1.07 6.27
N VAL A 90 5.16 -0.54 5.48
CA VAL A 90 5.14 -0.63 4.02
C VAL A 90 5.31 0.77 3.44
N LEU A 91 6.44 0.98 2.76
CA LEU A 91 6.75 2.23 2.05
C LEU A 91 7.27 1.92 0.65
N THR A 92 7.55 2.96 -0.13
CA THR A 92 8.22 2.80 -1.43
C THR A 92 9.41 3.74 -1.55
N ALA A 93 10.41 3.32 -2.33
CA ALA A 93 11.63 4.08 -2.56
C ALA A 93 12.20 3.84 -3.97
N ALA A 94 13.07 4.74 -4.41
CA ALA A 94 13.96 4.52 -5.55
C ALA A 94 15.11 3.60 -5.11
N LEU A 95 15.13 2.38 -5.63
CA LEU A 95 16.08 1.33 -5.26
C LEU A 95 17.07 1.02 -6.38
N VAL A 96 18.31 0.73 -5.99
CA VAL A 96 19.28 -0.01 -6.81
C VAL A 96 19.36 -1.44 -6.28
N LEU A 97 18.99 -2.41 -7.12
CA LEU A 97 19.12 -3.82 -6.83
C LEU A 97 20.59 -4.28 -6.93
N VAL A 98 20.87 -5.48 -6.41
CA VAL A 98 22.23 -6.07 -6.41
C VAL A 98 22.82 -6.19 -7.82
N ASP A 99 21.99 -6.38 -8.85
CA ASP A 99 22.41 -6.46 -10.25
C ASP A 99 22.54 -5.08 -10.93
N GLY A 100 22.34 -3.99 -10.19
CA GLY A 100 22.38 -2.61 -10.69
C GLY A 100 21.06 -2.10 -11.27
N THR A 101 20.01 -2.92 -11.31
CA THR A 101 18.69 -2.50 -11.80
C THR A 101 18.10 -1.42 -10.89
N ARG A 102 17.65 -0.32 -11.51
CA ARG A 102 16.96 0.78 -10.83
C ARG A 102 15.45 0.53 -10.84
N GLN A 103 14.82 0.49 -9.68
CA GLN A 103 13.38 0.24 -9.55
C GLN A 103 12.72 1.22 -8.57
N LEU A 104 11.49 1.62 -8.88
CA LEU A 104 10.58 2.14 -7.87
C LEU A 104 9.92 0.91 -7.23
N ALA A 105 10.19 0.67 -5.95
CA ALA A 105 9.78 -0.57 -5.30
C ALA A 105 9.17 -0.32 -3.93
N ALA A 106 8.19 -1.14 -3.57
CA ALA A 106 7.70 -1.27 -2.21
C ALA A 106 8.74 -2.00 -1.35
N LEU A 107 8.87 -1.56 -0.11
CA LEU A 107 9.67 -2.13 0.96
C LEU A 107 8.75 -2.41 2.13
N ALA A 108 8.66 -3.66 2.55
CA ALA A 108 8.02 -4.06 3.78
C ALA A 108 9.11 -4.39 4.81
N CYS A 109 9.20 -3.60 5.88
CA CYS A 109 10.08 -3.85 7.02
C CYS A 109 9.29 -4.57 8.12
N LEU A 110 9.70 -5.78 8.49
CA LEU A 110 8.99 -6.64 9.44
C LEU A 110 9.69 -6.69 10.81
N ALA A 111 8.93 -7.01 11.86
CA ALA A 111 9.38 -7.06 13.25
C ALA A 111 10.48 -8.10 13.51
N ASP A 112 10.60 -9.11 12.64
CA ASP A 112 11.68 -10.11 12.70
C ASP A 112 13.00 -9.63 12.07
N GLY A 113 13.02 -8.39 11.56
CA GLY A 113 14.17 -7.77 10.91
C GLY A 113 14.27 -8.07 9.42
N SER A 114 13.37 -8.87 8.85
CA SER A 114 13.32 -9.10 7.41
C SER A 114 12.82 -7.87 6.65
N VAL A 115 13.32 -7.71 5.42
CA VAL A 115 12.84 -6.71 4.47
C VAL A 115 12.43 -7.43 3.20
N VAL A 116 11.19 -7.22 2.78
CA VAL A 116 10.63 -7.77 1.55
C VAL A 116 10.45 -6.65 0.54
N THR A 117 10.81 -6.90 -0.72
CA THR A 117 10.80 -5.87 -1.78
C THR A 117 9.91 -6.29 -2.94
N GLN A 118 9.06 -5.38 -3.42
CA GLN A 118 8.25 -5.60 -4.62
C GLN A 118 8.38 -4.41 -5.58
N GLY A 119 9.01 -4.63 -6.73
CA GLY A 119 9.12 -3.60 -7.77
C GLY A 119 7.76 -3.25 -8.39
N LYS A 120 7.51 -1.97 -8.64
CA LYS A 120 6.33 -1.46 -9.35
C LYS A 120 6.25 -2.07 -10.74
N GLN A 121 5.15 -2.76 -11.05
CA GLN A 121 5.02 -3.49 -12.31
C GLN A 121 4.60 -2.57 -13.46
N HIS A 122 3.75 -1.59 -13.17
CA HIS A 122 3.20 -0.68 -14.16
C HIS A 122 3.74 0.72 -13.93
N LEU A 123 4.80 1.09 -14.65
CA LEU A 123 5.38 2.44 -14.58
C LEU A 123 4.45 3.48 -15.23
N HIS A 124 4.53 4.72 -14.76
CA HIS A 124 3.72 5.85 -15.21
C HIS A 124 4.57 7.01 -15.72
N GLY A 125 4.30 7.48 -16.93
CA GLY A 125 4.88 8.74 -17.43
C GLY A 125 6.42 8.76 -17.41
N GLN A 126 7.01 9.74 -16.73
CA GLN A 126 8.47 9.91 -16.65
C GLN A 126 9.19 8.79 -15.88
N GLU A 127 8.46 7.95 -15.14
CA GLU A 127 9.06 6.78 -14.48
C GLU A 127 9.74 5.84 -15.47
N HIS A 128 9.26 5.78 -16.72
CA HIS A 128 9.86 4.96 -17.78
C HIS A 128 11.29 5.35 -18.12
N ASP A 129 11.70 6.59 -17.82
CA ASP A 129 13.06 7.08 -18.09
C ASP A 129 14.02 6.75 -16.93
N LEU A 130 13.50 6.42 -15.75
CA LEU A 130 14.26 6.28 -14.50
C LEU A 130 14.29 4.85 -13.97
N PHE A 131 13.21 4.09 -14.17
CA PHE A 131 13.00 2.80 -13.53
C PHE A 131 12.77 1.67 -14.53
N SER A 132 13.18 0.47 -14.13
CA SER A 132 12.79 -0.77 -14.77
C SER A 132 11.55 -1.35 -14.09
N PRO A 133 10.58 -1.92 -14.84
CA PRO A 133 9.43 -2.59 -14.26
C PRO A 133 9.83 -3.75 -13.34
N GLY A 134 9.04 -3.94 -12.28
CA GLY A 134 9.15 -5.07 -11.35
C GLY A 134 8.75 -6.42 -11.96
N SER A 135 9.09 -7.49 -11.24
CA SER A 135 8.67 -8.85 -11.58
C SER A 135 7.14 -8.98 -11.54
N PRO A 136 6.52 -9.76 -12.45
CA PRO A 136 5.10 -10.05 -12.41
C PRO A 136 4.70 -10.91 -11.19
N ALA A 137 5.64 -11.55 -10.51
CA ALA A 137 5.37 -12.25 -9.25
C ALA A 137 5.12 -11.20 -8.16
N THR A 138 3.91 -11.15 -7.60
CA THR A 138 3.58 -10.25 -6.49
C THR A 138 3.90 -10.96 -5.17
N GLU A 139 4.85 -10.45 -4.40
CA GLU A 139 5.11 -10.99 -3.06
C GLU A 139 4.06 -10.51 -2.04
N THR A 140 3.79 -11.36 -1.05
CA THR A 140 2.97 -11.02 0.13
C THR A 140 3.82 -11.12 1.39
N VAL A 141 3.56 -10.25 2.35
CA VAL A 141 4.15 -10.33 3.70
C VAL A 141 3.12 -10.80 4.71
N ASP A 142 3.55 -11.52 5.74
CA ASP A 142 2.70 -11.93 6.86
C ASP A 142 2.66 -10.83 7.92
N VAL A 143 1.46 -10.40 8.30
CA VAL A 143 1.24 -9.51 9.43
C VAL A 143 0.20 -10.13 10.35
N ASP A 144 0.64 -10.69 11.46
CA ASP A 144 -0.21 -11.41 12.44
C ASP A 144 -1.10 -12.49 11.76
N GLY A 145 -0.54 -13.20 10.78
CA GLY A 145 -1.23 -14.23 9.99
C GLY A 145 -1.91 -13.73 8.72
N TRP A 146 -2.05 -12.42 8.52
CA TRP A 146 -2.63 -11.83 7.30
C TRP A 146 -1.63 -11.82 6.15
N ALA A 147 -2.02 -12.30 4.98
CA ALA A 147 -1.22 -12.17 3.76
C ALA A 147 -1.47 -10.79 3.12
N VAL A 148 -0.48 -9.91 3.20
CA VAL A 148 -0.55 -8.52 2.73
C VAL A 148 0.21 -8.38 1.42
N ALA A 149 -0.50 -8.06 0.34
CA ALA A 149 0.09 -7.81 -0.98
C ALA A 149 0.54 -6.35 -1.11
N LEU A 150 1.70 -6.16 -1.74
CA LEU A 150 2.34 -4.86 -1.93
C LEU A 150 2.15 -4.38 -3.37
N ALA A 151 1.47 -3.24 -3.56
CA ALA A 151 1.30 -2.62 -4.87
C ALA A 151 1.78 -1.17 -4.86
N VAL A 152 2.14 -0.65 -6.03
CA VAL A 152 2.57 0.74 -6.15
C VAL A 152 1.79 1.49 -7.22
N CYS A 153 1.10 2.54 -6.78
CA CYS A 153 0.38 3.52 -7.59
C CYS A 153 -0.38 2.90 -8.76
N LEU A 154 0.12 3.04 -9.99
CA LEU A 154 -0.56 2.58 -11.20
C LEU A 154 -0.85 1.05 -11.21
N ASP A 155 -0.18 0.25 -10.38
CA ASP A 155 -0.54 -1.16 -10.17
C ASP A 155 -2.01 -1.33 -9.76
N VAL A 156 -2.55 -0.44 -8.90
CA VAL A 156 -3.96 -0.50 -8.47
C VAL A 156 -4.93 -0.26 -9.62
N ALA A 157 -4.53 0.43 -10.68
CA ALA A 157 -5.38 0.65 -11.86
C ALA A 157 -5.51 -0.61 -12.71
N HIS A 158 -4.61 -1.60 -12.55
CA HIS A 158 -4.59 -2.84 -13.32
C HIS A 158 -5.29 -3.97 -12.55
N PRO A 159 -6.51 -4.39 -12.94
CA PRO A 159 -7.26 -5.41 -12.20
C PRO A 159 -6.51 -6.75 -12.09
N SER A 160 -5.70 -7.07 -13.11
CA SER A 160 -4.87 -8.28 -13.13
C SER A 160 -3.83 -8.32 -12.01
N HIS A 161 -3.33 -7.17 -11.55
CA HIS A 161 -2.36 -7.11 -10.45
C HIS A 161 -3.00 -7.60 -9.14
N ALA A 162 -4.17 -7.05 -8.80
CA ALA A 162 -4.92 -7.47 -7.62
C ALA A 162 -5.44 -8.91 -7.73
N ALA A 163 -5.88 -9.33 -8.92
CA ALA A 163 -6.28 -10.72 -9.16
C ALA A 163 -5.12 -11.70 -8.97
N HIS A 164 -3.91 -11.34 -9.41
CA HIS A 164 -2.72 -12.14 -9.19
C HIS A 164 -2.37 -12.23 -7.69
N ALA A 165 -2.34 -11.09 -6.99
CA ALA A 165 -2.14 -11.04 -5.54
C ALA A 165 -3.14 -11.94 -4.80
N ARG A 166 -4.42 -11.88 -5.17
CA ARG A 166 -5.46 -12.73 -4.59
C ARG A 166 -5.22 -14.22 -4.89
N GLY A 167 -4.80 -14.54 -6.11
CA GLY A 167 -4.44 -15.91 -6.50
C GLY A 167 -3.30 -16.51 -5.67
N LEU A 168 -2.44 -15.66 -5.09
CA LEU A 168 -1.37 -16.03 -4.15
C LEU A 168 -1.84 -16.08 -2.69
N GLY A 169 -3.13 -15.83 -2.43
CA GLY A 169 -3.72 -15.93 -1.11
C GLY A 169 -3.81 -14.62 -0.34
N ALA A 170 -3.55 -13.47 -0.98
CA ALA A 170 -3.67 -12.17 -0.31
C ALA A 170 -5.06 -11.96 0.31
N ASP A 171 -5.04 -11.40 1.52
CA ASP A 171 -6.21 -11.01 2.32
C ASP A 171 -6.39 -9.49 2.35
N LEU A 172 -5.28 -8.77 2.21
CA LEU A 172 -5.21 -7.33 2.16
C LEU A 172 -4.33 -6.89 0.99
N TYR A 173 -4.85 -6.02 0.15
CA TYR A 173 -4.14 -5.37 -0.94
C TYR A 173 -3.78 -3.94 -0.55
N THR A 174 -2.51 -3.70 -0.22
CA THR A 174 -2.03 -2.35 0.08
C THR A 174 -1.50 -1.68 -1.17
N CYS A 175 -1.69 -0.37 -1.26
CA CYS A 175 -1.10 0.41 -2.33
C CYS A 175 -0.57 1.76 -1.83
N SER A 176 0.72 1.98 -2.06
CA SER A 176 1.39 3.27 -1.91
C SER A 176 1.18 4.08 -3.19
N THR A 177 0.51 5.23 -3.11
CA THR A 177 0.01 5.92 -4.30
C THR A 177 0.32 7.42 -4.31
N LEU A 178 0.23 7.99 -5.51
CA LEU A 178 0.09 9.42 -5.76
C LEU A 178 -1.09 9.65 -6.73
N TYR A 179 -2.18 10.18 -6.18
CA TYR A 179 -3.31 10.74 -6.93
C TYR A 179 -3.39 12.23 -6.68
N THR A 180 -3.66 12.98 -7.74
CA THR A 180 -3.73 14.44 -7.75
C THR A 180 -5.15 14.97 -7.58
N GLU A 181 -5.30 16.26 -7.26
CA GLU A 181 -6.61 16.92 -7.12
C GLU A 181 -7.53 16.64 -8.32
N GLY A 182 -8.78 16.30 -8.04
CA GLY A 182 -9.77 15.89 -9.06
C GLY A 182 -9.76 14.39 -9.36
N GLU A 183 -8.84 13.61 -8.78
CA GLU A 183 -8.76 12.16 -8.93
C GLU A 183 -9.33 11.39 -7.72
N GLU A 184 -9.99 12.05 -6.77
CA GLU A 184 -10.53 11.44 -5.54
C GLU A 184 -11.47 10.27 -5.87
N ARG A 185 -12.28 10.44 -6.93
CA ARG A 185 -13.15 9.36 -7.43
C ARG A 185 -12.35 8.16 -7.96
N ARG A 186 -11.16 8.37 -8.53
CA ARG A 186 -10.30 7.27 -9.00
C ARG A 186 -9.74 6.50 -7.81
N VAL A 187 -9.31 7.18 -6.75
CA VAL A 187 -8.88 6.54 -5.49
C VAL A 187 -9.97 5.61 -4.98
N ASP A 188 -11.20 6.12 -4.88
CA ASP A 188 -12.33 5.39 -4.32
C ASP A 188 -12.76 4.20 -5.19
N VAL A 189 -12.87 4.42 -6.52
CA VAL A 189 -13.26 3.37 -7.46
C VAL A 189 -12.18 2.28 -7.54
N HIS A 190 -10.90 2.65 -7.57
CA HIS A 190 -9.83 1.65 -7.62
C HIS A 190 -9.80 0.82 -6.33
N GLY A 191 -9.80 1.47 -5.15
CA GLY A 191 -9.80 0.76 -3.87
C GLY A 191 -10.99 -0.18 -3.72
N ALA A 192 -12.21 0.32 -3.95
CA ALA A 192 -13.43 -0.48 -3.87
C ALA A 192 -13.44 -1.64 -4.87
N ALA A 193 -13.04 -1.41 -6.12
CA ALA A 193 -13.02 -2.47 -7.13
C ALA A 193 -11.99 -3.55 -6.82
N ARG A 194 -10.76 -3.17 -6.39
CA ARG A 194 -9.73 -4.16 -6.02
C ARG A 194 -10.19 -5.04 -4.86
N ALA A 195 -10.90 -4.46 -3.89
CA ALA A 195 -11.46 -5.20 -2.77
C ALA A 195 -12.62 -6.13 -3.21
N MET A 196 -13.63 -5.57 -3.88
CA MET A 196 -14.86 -6.27 -4.29
C MET A 196 -14.59 -7.41 -5.28
N ASP A 197 -13.81 -7.17 -6.33
CA ASP A 197 -13.55 -8.14 -7.40
C ASP A 197 -12.82 -9.38 -6.87
N ASN A 198 -12.04 -9.22 -5.79
CA ASN A 198 -11.15 -10.24 -5.26
C ASN A 198 -11.56 -10.81 -3.90
N ARG A 199 -12.63 -10.28 -3.29
CA ARG A 199 -13.09 -10.63 -1.94
C ARG A 199 -11.94 -10.58 -0.92
N MET A 200 -11.23 -9.45 -0.92
CA MET A 200 -10.14 -9.14 0.00
C MET A 200 -10.27 -7.68 0.45
N PHE A 201 -9.60 -7.29 1.52
CA PHE A 201 -9.54 -5.87 1.88
C PHE A 201 -8.61 -5.12 0.92
N SER A 202 -8.84 -3.82 0.76
CA SER A 202 -7.88 -2.92 0.10
C SER A 202 -7.57 -1.73 1.00
N ALA A 203 -6.33 -1.27 0.99
CA ALA A 203 -5.91 -0.09 1.74
C ALA A 203 -4.95 0.77 0.90
N ILE A 204 -5.29 2.03 0.71
CA ILE A 204 -4.54 2.97 -0.14
C ILE A 204 -4.02 4.10 0.74
N ALA A 205 -2.70 4.26 0.76
CA ALA A 205 -2.05 5.45 1.29
C ALA A 205 -1.69 6.37 0.12
N ASN A 206 -2.13 7.62 0.20
CA ASN A 206 -1.90 8.62 -0.84
C ASN A 206 -1.25 9.86 -0.25
N HIS A 207 -0.49 10.55 -1.09
CA HIS A 207 0.10 11.86 -0.78
C HIS A 207 -0.94 12.92 -0.46
N VAL A 208 -0.46 13.97 0.19
CA VAL A 208 -1.14 15.26 0.36
C VAL A 208 -0.13 16.38 0.12
N CYS A 209 -0.62 17.61 -0.07
CA CYS A 209 0.21 18.78 -0.41
C CYS A 209 0.80 18.71 -1.83
N ALA A 210 1.72 19.63 -2.12
CA ALA A 210 2.37 19.71 -3.42
C ALA A 210 3.40 18.58 -3.58
N THR A 211 3.47 18.03 -4.79
CA THR A 211 4.44 17.01 -5.20
C THR A 211 4.99 17.36 -6.58
N GLY A 212 6.03 16.66 -7.03
CA GLY A 212 6.53 16.75 -8.40
C GLY A 212 5.48 16.51 -9.50
N ALA A 213 4.37 15.81 -9.22
CA ALA A 213 3.28 15.58 -10.18
C ALA A 213 2.11 16.59 -10.06
N GLY A 214 2.15 17.51 -9.09
CA GLY A 214 1.07 18.45 -8.78
C GLY A 214 0.56 18.34 -7.35
N PHE A 215 -0.56 19.01 -7.04
CA PHE A 215 -1.19 18.91 -5.73
C PHE A 215 -1.88 17.56 -5.58
N ALA A 216 -1.52 16.83 -4.53
CA ALA A 216 -2.10 15.53 -4.20
C ALA A 216 -3.46 15.69 -3.51
N CYS A 217 -4.41 14.81 -3.83
CA CYS A 217 -5.78 14.92 -3.34
C CYS A 217 -6.00 14.35 -1.92
N GLY A 218 -4.96 13.82 -1.26
CA GLY A 218 -5.14 13.05 -0.04
C GLY A 218 -6.03 11.84 -0.30
N SER A 219 -7.14 11.73 0.42
CA SER A 219 -8.15 10.69 0.20
C SER A 219 -7.66 9.25 0.43
N SER A 220 -6.60 9.07 1.22
CA SER A 220 -6.20 7.75 1.75
C SER A 220 -7.41 7.02 2.34
N GLY A 221 -7.45 5.70 2.28
CA GLY A 221 -8.62 4.95 2.75
C GLY A 221 -8.46 3.45 2.73
N ALA A 222 -9.46 2.78 3.29
CA ALA A 222 -9.56 1.33 3.28
C ALA A 222 -10.98 0.89 2.88
N TRP A 223 -11.06 -0.24 2.20
CA TRP A 223 -12.29 -0.83 1.69
C TRP A 223 -12.41 -2.29 2.12
N ALA A 224 -13.62 -2.67 2.54
CA ALA A 224 -13.99 -4.03 2.89
C ALA A 224 -14.13 -4.93 1.65
N PRO A 225 -14.16 -6.27 1.81
CA PRO A 225 -14.24 -7.24 0.70
C PRO A 225 -15.46 -7.13 -0.21
N ASP A 226 -16.48 -6.36 0.16
CA ASP A 226 -17.65 -6.04 -0.67
C ASP A 226 -17.53 -4.68 -1.38
N GLY A 227 -16.41 -3.98 -1.20
CA GLY A 227 -16.14 -2.65 -1.75
C GLY A 227 -16.63 -1.50 -0.87
N GLU A 228 -17.25 -1.75 0.29
CA GLU A 228 -17.63 -0.68 1.21
C GLU A 228 -16.39 0.05 1.74
N ARG A 229 -16.39 1.39 1.71
CA ARG A 229 -15.32 2.18 2.29
C ARG A 229 -15.46 2.24 3.80
N ILE A 230 -14.52 1.63 4.52
CA ILE A 230 -14.52 1.50 5.98
C ILE A 230 -13.65 2.55 6.67
N ALA A 231 -12.75 3.23 5.93
CA ALA A 231 -11.97 4.35 6.41
C ALA A 231 -11.70 5.35 5.28
N ALA A 232 -11.71 6.64 5.64
CA ALA A 232 -11.53 7.74 4.69
C ALA A 232 -10.76 8.90 5.32
N ALA A 233 -9.62 9.24 4.73
CA ALA A 233 -8.94 10.51 4.96
C ALA A 233 -9.61 11.62 4.14
N GLY A 234 -9.52 12.86 4.64
CA GLY A 234 -9.79 14.06 3.86
C GLY A 234 -8.54 14.50 3.08
N THR A 235 -8.34 15.81 3.00
CA THR A 235 -7.21 16.46 2.31
C THR A 235 -6.14 16.99 3.28
N SER A 236 -6.21 16.63 4.57
CA SER A 236 -5.29 17.10 5.60
C SER A 236 -4.21 16.06 5.89
N THR A 237 -3.06 16.49 6.41
CA THR A 237 -2.04 15.57 6.92
C THR A 237 -2.55 14.80 8.14
N GLY A 238 -2.14 13.54 8.30
CA GLY A 238 -2.49 12.72 9.45
C GLY A 238 -2.38 11.21 9.22
N LEU A 239 -2.70 10.46 10.26
CA LEU A 239 -2.87 9.01 10.21
C LEU A 239 -4.34 8.66 10.15
N THR A 240 -4.73 7.88 9.14
CA THR A 240 -6.08 7.31 9.05
C THR A 240 -6.02 5.85 9.47
N LEU A 241 -6.84 5.47 10.46
CA LEU A 241 -6.89 4.10 10.98
C LEU A 241 -8.06 3.34 10.37
N ALA A 242 -7.85 2.06 10.09
CA ALA A 242 -8.91 1.13 9.71
C ALA A 242 -8.72 -0.19 10.46
N THR A 243 -9.76 -0.66 11.15
CA THR A 243 -9.78 -2.01 11.73
C THR A 243 -10.47 -2.95 10.75
N LEU A 244 -9.74 -3.96 10.30
CA LEU A 244 -10.19 -4.97 9.35
C LEU A 244 -10.78 -6.14 10.13
N ASP A 245 -12.09 -6.33 10.01
CA ASP A 245 -12.80 -7.46 10.61
C ASP A 245 -12.51 -8.74 9.81
N ALA A 246 -11.79 -9.67 10.42
CA ALA A 246 -11.39 -10.92 9.79
C ALA A 246 -12.60 -11.77 9.34
N ALA A 247 -13.75 -11.63 9.99
CA ALA A 247 -14.96 -12.37 9.63
C ALA A 247 -15.50 -11.97 8.25
N LEU A 248 -15.18 -10.77 7.75
CA LEU A 248 -15.61 -10.30 6.42
C LEU A 248 -14.88 -10.99 5.26
N LEU A 249 -13.74 -11.65 5.50
CA LEU A 249 -13.06 -12.49 4.50
C LEU A 249 -13.73 -13.84 4.29
N VAL A 250 -14.54 -14.28 5.26
CA VAL A 250 -15.25 -15.55 5.19
C VAL A 250 -16.51 -15.33 4.35
N VAL A 251 -16.58 -15.97 3.18
CA VAL A 251 -17.83 -16.00 2.40
C VAL A 251 -18.84 -16.86 3.16
N PRO A 252 -19.97 -16.33 3.65
CA PRO A 252 -20.99 -17.17 4.25
C PRO A 252 -21.51 -18.14 3.19
N THR A 253 -21.50 -19.43 3.52
CA THR A 253 -21.89 -20.55 2.62
C THR A 253 -23.30 -20.40 2.05
N SER A 254 -24.14 -19.56 2.65
CA SER A 254 -25.52 -19.27 2.22
C SER A 254 -25.65 -18.26 1.08
N ALA A 255 -24.60 -17.53 0.70
CA ALA A 255 -24.68 -16.49 -0.34
C ALA A 255 -24.61 -17.04 -1.78
N VAL A 256 -24.33 -18.33 -1.98
CA VAL A 256 -24.14 -18.94 -3.32
C VAL A 256 -25.47 -19.46 -3.92
N GLU A 257 -26.55 -19.54 -3.15
CA GLU A 257 -27.83 -20.11 -3.64
C GLU A 257 -28.95 -19.08 -3.93
N ALA A 258 -28.73 -17.78 -3.72
CA ALA A 258 -29.81 -16.79 -3.89
C ALA A 258 -29.70 -15.99 -5.21
N ALA A 259 -30.70 -16.23 -6.06
CA ALA A 259 -31.24 -15.34 -7.11
C ALA A 259 -30.58 -15.35 -8.51
N VAL A 260 -30.91 -16.38 -9.29
CA VAL A 260 -31.34 -16.14 -10.67
C VAL A 260 -32.86 -16.31 -10.72
N THR A 261 -33.60 -15.22 -10.52
CA THR A 261 -34.98 -15.16 -11.01
C THR A 261 -34.91 -14.62 -12.44
N PRO A 262 -35.34 -15.38 -13.46
CA PRO A 262 -35.35 -14.85 -14.81
C PRO A 262 -36.37 -13.71 -14.89
N ALA A 263 -35.91 -12.54 -15.33
CA ALA A 263 -36.80 -11.44 -15.66
C ALA A 263 -37.76 -11.90 -16.77
N VAL A 264 -39.06 -11.92 -16.46
CA VAL A 264 -40.11 -12.15 -17.45
C VAL A 264 -40.21 -10.88 -18.30
N PRO A 265 -40.08 -10.96 -19.64
CA PRO A 265 -40.25 -9.78 -20.48
C PRO A 265 -41.71 -9.35 -20.45
N VAL A 266 -41.94 -8.08 -20.14
CA VAL A 266 -43.23 -7.42 -20.36
C VAL A 266 -43.24 -6.93 -21.81
N PHE A 267 -44.31 -7.28 -22.54
CA PHE A 267 -44.53 -7.01 -23.96
C PHE A 267 -44.41 -5.53 -24.34
#